data_AF-A0A3N5ZTG2-F1
#
_entry.id   AF-A0A3N5ZTG2-F1
#
_cell.length_a   1.000
_cell.length_b   1.000
_cell.length_c   1.000
_cell.angle_alpha   90.00
_cell.angle_beta   90.00
_cell.angle_gamma   90.00
#
_symmetry.space_group_name_H-M   'P 1'
#
loop_
_entity.id
_entity.type
_entity.pdbx_description
1 polymer ?
#
loop_
_entity_poly.entity_id
_entity_poly.type
_entity_poly.pdbx_seq_one_letter_code
_entity_poly.pdbx_strand_id
1 'polypeptide(L)'
;MVETLYQLAVKSKNDSKAVVKILNAFKPKINKTLKQTRFQYRSDLDQELQLKLVTIIKKYDVEKLDGFWEFYDKQKNFYNKKD
;
A
#
# COMPACT_ATOMS: atom_id res chain seq x y z
N MET A 1 21.42 -4.58 -5.01
CA MET A 1 20.12 -5.07 -5.50
C MET A 1 19.04 -4.04 -5.22
N VAL A 2 18.11 -3.83 -6.15
CA VAL A 2 16.92 -3.01 -5.92
C VAL A 2 15.96 -3.80 -5.05
N GLU A 3 15.50 -3.22 -3.94
CA GLU A 3 14.54 -3.86 -3.04
C GLU A 3 13.14 -3.87 -3.67
N THR A 4 12.44 -4.99 -3.57
CA THR A 4 11.07 -5.10 -4.04
C THR A 4 10.11 -4.35 -3.11
N LEU A 5 8.91 -4.00 -3.59
CA LEU A 5 7.89 -3.38 -2.76
C LEU A 5 7.52 -4.25 -1.54
N TYR A 6 7.51 -5.57 -1.72
CA TYR A 6 7.32 -6.54 -0.63
C TYR A 6 8.42 -6.43 0.43
N GLN A 7 9.69 -6.45 0.02
CA GLN A 7 10.82 -6.32 0.94
C GLN A 7 10.80 -4.99 1.69
N LEU A 8 10.46 -3.90 0.98
CA LEU A 8 10.31 -2.58 1.59
C LEU A 8 9.15 -2.55 2.59
N ALA A 9 8.01 -3.18 2.27
CA ALA A 9 6.86 -3.25 3.17
C ALA A 9 7.21 -3.95 4.49
N VAL A 10 7.92 -5.09 4.42
CA VAL A 10 8.42 -5.80 5.60
C VAL A 10 9.38 -4.90 6.41
N LYS A 11 10.37 -4.28 5.76
CA LYS A 11 11.35 -3.40 6.44
C LYS A 11 10.73 -2.15 7.04
N SER A 12 9.68 -1.62 6.42
CA SER A 12 9.04 -0.36 6.80
C SER A 12 8.50 -0.32 8.23
N LYS A 13 8.29 -1.48 8.87
CA LYS A 13 7.90 -1.59 10.28
C LYS A 13 8.90 -0.87 11.18
N ASN A 14 10.18 -1.13 10.97
CA ASN A 14 11.26 -0.65 11.83
C ASN A 14 12.17 0.38 11.12
N ASP A 15 12.09 0.50 9.80
CA ASP A 15 12.93 1.42 9.02
C ASP A 15 12.12 2.52 8.33
N SER A 16 12.27 3.75 8.82
CA SER A 16 11.66 4.94 8.21
C SER A 16 12.18 5.23 6.80
N LYS A 17 13.41 4.82 6.45
CA LYS A 17 13.93 4.97 5.09
C LYS A 17 13.19 4.07 4.10
N ALA A 18 12.77 2.87 4.52
CA ALA A 18 11.94 2.01 3.71
C ALA A 18 10.56 2.64 3.44
N VAL A 19 9.95 3.30 4.43
CA VAL A 19 8.71 4.08 4.23
C VAL A 19 8.90 5.16 3.17
N VAL A 20 9.99 5.94 3.24
CA VAL A 20 10.29 6.99 2.26
C VAL A 20 10.49 6.42 0.85
N LYS A 21 11.16 5.28 0.71
CA LYS A 21 11.33 4.59 -0.59
C LYS A 21 9.97 4.19 -1.18
N ILE A 22 9.07 3.65 -0.36
CA ILE A 22 7.71 3.30 -0.79
C ILE A 22 6.94 4.55 -1.24
N LEU A 23 6.94 5.61 -0.43
CA LEU A 23 6.27 6.88 -0.80
C LEU A 23 6.78 7.42 -2.14
N ASN A 24 8.10 7.41 -2.34
CA ASN A 24 8.70 7.85 -3.60
C ASN A 24 8.29 6.96 -4.78
N ALA A 25 8.13 5.64 -4.58
CA ALA A 25 7.63 4.75 -5.62
C ALA A 25 6.17 5.06 -6.03
N PHE A 26 5.35 5.58 -5.11
CA PHE A 26 3.96 5.96 -5.40
C PHE A 26 3.80 7.39 -5.97
N LYS A 27 4.81 8.27 -5.85
CA LYS A 27 4.75 9.64 -6.37
C LYS A 27 4.26 9.78 -7.82
N PRO A 28 4.71 8.96 -8.79
CA PRO A 28 4.24 9.08 -10.18
C PRO A 28 2.72 8.89 -10.31
N LYS A 29 2.16 7.94 -9.54
CA LYS A 29 0.72 7.66 -9.53
C LYS A 29 -0.05 8.80 -8.84
N ILE A 30 0.42 9.26 -7.68
CA ILE A 30 -0.19 10.38 -6.94
C ILE A 30 -0.22 11.62 -7.82
N ASN A 31 0.92 12.03 -8.38
CA ASN A 31 1.02 13.21 -9.25
C ASN A 31 0.09 13.14 -10.46
N LYS A 32 -0.08 11.95 -11.05
CA LYS A 32 -1.04 11.75 -12.15
C LYS A 32 -2.48 11.96 -11.70
N THR A 33 -2.86 11.46 -10.52
CA THR A 33 -4.21 11.60 -9.97
C THR A 33 -4.51 13.02 -9.51
N LEU A 34 -3.54 13.73 -8.91
CA LEU A 34 -3.70 15.12 -8.46
C LEU A 34 -4.09 16.07 -9.60
N LYS A 35 -3.71 15.76 -10.85
CA LYS A 35 -4.13 16.55 -12.02
C LYS A 35 -5.64 16.58 -12.23
N GLN A 36 -6.38 15.61 -11.69
CA GLN A 36 -7.85 15.56 -11.73
C GLN A 36 -8.51 16.44 -10.66
N THR A 37 -7.72 17.05 -9.78
CA THR A 37 -8.18 17.99 -8.74
C THR A 37 -7.90 19.44 -9.16
N ARG A 38 -8.73 20.39 -8.72
CA ARG A 38 -8.51 21.83 -8.94
C ARG A 38 -7.18 22.26 -8.33
N PHE A 39 -6.46 23.14 -9.04
CA PHE A 39 -5.07 23.52 -8.71
C PHE A 39 -4.89 23.94 -7.25
N GLN A 40 -5.79 24.76 -6.71
CA GLN A 40 -5.73 25.28 -5.35
C GLN A 40 -5.79 24.19 -4.27
N TYR A 41 -6.35 23.02 -4.55
CA TYR A 41 -6.49 21.93 -3.58
C TYR A 41 -5.44 20.84 -3.74
N ARG A 42 -4.57 20.92 -4.76
CA ARG A 42 -3.62 19.84 -5.07
C ARG A 42 -2.55 19.67 -3.98
N SER A 43 -2.08 20.78 -3.40
CA SER A 43 -1.06 20.75 -2.34
C SER A 43 -1.59 20.04 -1.09
N ASP A 44 -2.76 20.46 -0.61
CA ASP A 44 -3.38 19.87 0.58
C ASP A 44 -3.72 18.39 0.35
N LEU A 45 -4.27 18.06 -0.82
CA LEU A 45 -4.58 16.68 -1.18
C LEU A 45 -3.32 15.81 -1.28
N ASP A 46 -2.20 16.32 -1.80
CA ASP A 46 -0.93 15.59 -1.81
C ASP A 46 -0.48 15.24 -0.40
N GLN A 47 -0.51 16.22 0.52
CA GLN A 47 -0.14 15.98 1.92
C GLN A 47 -1.05 14.95 2.58
N GLU A 48 -2.37 15.05 2.39
CA GLU A 48 -3.32 14.10 2.95
C GLU A 48 -3.08 12.67 2.41
N LEU A 49 -2.82 12.53 1.11
CA LEU A 49 -2.50 11.24 0.49
C LEU A 49 -1.19 10.65 1.04
N GLN A 50 -0.17 11.48 1.25
CA GLN A 50 1.09 11.03 1.84
C GLN A 50 0.91 10.52 3.28
N LEU A 51 0.16 11.25 4.12
CA LEU A 51 -0.16 10.83 5.49
C LEU A 51 -0.96 9.52 5.52
N LYS A 52 -1.95 9.38 4.63
CA LYS A 52 -2.72 8.13 4.49
C LYS A 52 -1.83 6.97 4.07
N LEU A 53 -0.92 7.18 3.11
CA LEU A 53 0.02 6.14 2.68
C LEU A 53 0.96 5.72 3.81
N VAL A 54 1.54 6.66 4.56
CA VAL A 54 2.37 6.33 5.74
C VAL A 54 1.58 5.48 6.72
N THR A 55 0.33 5.86 7.00
CA THR A 55 -0.55 5.12 7.90
C THR A 55 -0.80 3.70 7.41
N ILE A 56 -1.12 3.53 6.12
CA ILE A 56 -1.35 2.23 5.50
C ILE A 56 -0.08 1.37 5.54
N ILE A 57 1.07 1.91 5.13
CA ILE A 57 2.36 1.19 5.13
C ILE A 57 2.69 0.68 6.53
N LYS A 58 2.55 1.53 7.56
CA LYS A 58 2.83 1.13 8.95
C LYS A 58 1.84 0.09 9.47
N LYS A 59 0.57 0.15 9.08
CA LYS A 59 -0.46 -0.82 9.48
C LYS A 59 -0.39 -2.13 8.69
N TYR A 60 0.09 -2.10 7.46
CA TYR A 60 0.13 -3.26 6.57
C TYR A 60 0.99 -4.37 7.17
N ASP A 61 0.38 -5.50 7.47
CA ASP A 61 1.02 -6.62 8.16
C ASP A 61 1.17 -7.77 7.18
N VAL A 62 2.38 -7.90 6.64
CA VAL A 62 2.70 -8.88 5.59
C VAL A 62 2.58 -10.31 6.11
N GLU A 63 2.85 -10.52 7.40
CA GLU A 63 2.82 -11.84 8.04
C GLU A 63 1.38 -12.34 8.25
N LYS A 64 0.39 -11.44 8.21
CA LYS A 64 -1.03 -11.79 8.32
C LYS A 64 -1.72 -12.01 6.98
N LEU A 65 -0.98 -11.92 5.88
CA LEU A 65 -1.52 -12.18 4.56
C LEU A 65 -1.59 -13.69 4.34
N ASP A 66 -2.73 -14.15 3.85
CA ASP A 66 -2.82 -15.48 3.29
C ASP A 66 -1.94 -15.55 2.05
N GLY A 67 -1.17 -16.65 1.93
CA GLY A 67 -0.57 -16.98 0.65
C GLY A 67 -1.63 -17.30 -0.38
N PHE A 68 -1.21 -17.41 -1.65
CA PHE A 68 -2.16 -17.62 -2.76
C PHE A 68 -3.03 -18.86 -2.55
N TRP A 69 -2.45 -19.95 -2.08
CA TRP A 69 -3.18 -21.21 -1.88
C TRP A 69 -4.12 -21.14 -0.68
N GLU A 70 -3.68 -20.57 0.45
CA GLU A 70 -4.54 -20.37 1.61
C GLU A 70 -5.73 -19.46 1.27
N PHE A 71 -5.49 -18.41 0.48
CA PHE A 71 -6.55 -17.55 -0.02
C PHE A 71 -7.51 -18.29 -0.95
N TYR A 72 -6.99 -19.07 -1.90
CA TYR A 72 -7.80 -19.87 -2.84
C TYR A 72 -8.70 -20.86 -2.10
N ASP A 73 -8.16 -21.58 -1.13
CA ASP A 73 -8.92 -22.54 -0.34
C ASP A 73 -9.99 -21.86 0.51
N LYS A 74 -9.70 -20.70 1.12
CA LYS A 74 -10.71 -19.90 1.84
C LYS A 74 -11.84 -19.46 0.93
N GLN A 75 -11.54 -19.02 -0.29
CA GLN A 75 -12.57 -18.63 -1.26
C GLN A 75 -13.42 -19.83 -1.68
N LYS A 76 -12.80 -20.95 -2.06
CA LYS A 76 -13.50 -22.19 -2.43
C LYS A 76 -14.44 -22.68 -1.32
N ASN A 77 -13.96 -22.69 -0.08
CA ASN A 77 -14.74 -23.07 1.09
C ASN A 77 -15.87 -22.08 1.41
N PHE A 78 -15.71 -20.80 1.09
CA PHE A 78 -16.77 -19.79 1.24
C PHE A 78 -17.90 -20.01 0.23
N TYR A 79 -17.59 -20.37 -1.02
CA TYR A 79 -18.59 -20.72 -2.03
C TYR A 79 -19.35 -22.00 -1.65
N ASN A 80 -18.65 -23.05 -1.24
CA ASN A 80 -19.27 -24.34 -0.87
C ASN A 80 -20.14 -24.30 0.40
N LYS A 81 -20.07 -23.23 1.21
CA LYS A 81 -20.89 -23.05 2.42
C LYS A 81 -22.22 -22.31 2.17
N LYS A 82 -22.45 -21.84 0.95
CA LYS A 82 -23.67 -21.10 0.58
C LYS A 82 -24.74 -21.98 -0.10
N ASP A 83 -24.40 -23.23 -0.40
CA ASP A 83 -25.31 -24.29 -0.86
C ASP A 83 -25.68 -25.21 0.32
#